data_AF-A0A0G0QJK3-F1
#
_entry.id   AF-A0A0G0QJK3-F1
#
_cell.length_a   1.000
_cell.length_b   1.000
_cell.length_c   1.000
_cell.angle_alpha   90.00
_cell.angle_beta   90.00
_cell.angle_gamma   90.00
#
_symmetry.space_group_name_H-M   'P 1'
#
loop_
_entity.id
_entity.type
_entity.pdbx_description
1 polymer ?
#
loop_
_entity_poly.entity_id
_entity_poly.type
_entity_poly.pdbx_seq_one_letter_code
_entity_poly.pdbx_strand_id
1 'polypeptide(L)' 'MIVHLCLNCNKISCNRIAGDDNSYIITCLLKNPESLTREIITRLAGQSIELLTQIDSEEVLVSLYGYDYRRYQK' A
#
# COMPACT_ATOMS: atom_id res chain seq x y z
N MET A 1 3.55 -4.57 -3.01
CA MET A 1 3.42 -3.63 -4.16
C MET A 1 2.67 -2.40 -3.68
N ILE A 2 2.82 -1.25 -4.35
CA ILE A 2 2.03 -0.03 -4.10
C ILE A 2 1.07 0.18 -5.25
N VAL A 3 -0.18 0.49 -4.93
CA VAL A 3 -1.18 0.89 -5.91
C VAL A 3 -1.13 2.41 -6.07
N HIS A 4 -0.92 2.87 -7.30
CA HIS A 4 -0.84 4.28 -7.66
C HIS A 4 -2.00 4.64 -8.60
N LEU A 5 -2.73 5.70 -8.27
CA LEU A 5 -3.69 6.36 -9.15
C LEU A 5 -3.07 7.65 -9.71
N CYS A 6 -2.79 7.68 -11.02
CA CYS A 6 -2.25 8.87 -11.67
C CYS A 6 -3.35 9.92 -11.86
N LEU A 7 -3.22 11.10 -11.26
CA LEU A 7 -4.22 12.17 -11.39
C LEU A 7 -4.26 12.84 -12.77
N ASN A 8 -3.24 12.64 -13.60
CA ASN A 8 -3.20 13.18 -14.96
C ASN A 8 -3.97 12.30 -15.97
N CYS A 9 -3.77 10.98 -15.92
CA CYS A 9 -4.38 10.05 -16.89
C CYS A 9 -5.38 9.08 -16.27
N ASN A 10 -5.68 9.22 -14.98
CA ASN A 10 -6.53 8.34 -14.18
C ASN A 10 -6.12 6.86 -14.19
N LYS A 11 -4.91 6.51 -14.64
CA LYS A 11 -4.46 5.11 -14.66
C LYS A 11 -4.18 4.60 -13.25
N ILE A 12 -4.70 3.41 -12.95
CA ILE A 12 -4.31 2.63 -11.77
C ILE A 12 -3.16 1.70 -12.20
N SER A 13 -2.07 1.70 -11.43
CA SER A 13 -0.91 0.83 -11.63
C SER A 13 -0.47 0.20 -10.32
N CYS A 14 -0.09 -1.07 -10.35
CA CYS A 14 0.57 -1.74 -9.23
C CYS A 14 2.09 -1.70 -9.47
N ASN A 15 2.81 -0.96 -8.63
CA ASN A 15 4.25 -0.82 -8.70
C ASN A 15 4.94 -1.70 -7.65
N ARG A 16 6.07 -2.30 -8.01
CA ARG A 16 6.91 -3.02 -7.06
C ARG A 16 7.53 -2.03 -6.07
N ILE A 17 7.61 -2.43 -4.80
CA ILE A 17 8.40 -1.71 -3.78
C ILE A 17 9.85 -2.14 -3.94
N ALA A 18 10.77 -1.17 -4.05
CA ALA A 18 12.20 -1.36 -4.13
C ALA A 18 12.87 -1.11 -2.77
N GLY A 19 14.14 -1.51 -2.62
CA GLY A 19 14.86 -1.37 -1.35
C GLY A 19 15.24 0.07 -0.99
N ASP A 20 15.25 0.96 -1.98
CA ASP A 20 15.50 2.39 -1.86
C ASP A 20 14.22 3.22 -1.68
N ASP A 21 13.04 2.59 -1.70
CA ASP A 21 11.78 3.25 -1.35
C ASP A 21 11.74 3.58 0.15
N ASN A 22 11.05 4.67 0.48
CA ASN A 22 10.93 5.10 1.87
C ASN A 22 9.88 4.28 2.63
N SER A 23 10.35 3.26 3.34
CA SER A 23 9.50 2.33 4.11
C SER A 23 8.65 3.03 5.18
N TYR A 24 9.13 4.13 5.77
CA TYR A 24 8.36 4.90 6.75
C TYR A 24 7.08 5.48 6.13
N ILE A 25 7.20 6.13 4.97
CA ILE A 25 6.04 6.69 4.25
C ILE A 25 5.04 5.59 3.86
N ILE A 26 5.53 4.43 3.42
CA ILE A 26 4.67 3.30 3.07
C ILE A 26 3.87 2.83 4.30
N THR A 27 4.52 2.69 5.46
CA THR A 27 3.80 2.31 6.69
C THR A 27 2.82 3.39 7.16
N CYS A 28 3.09 4.68 6.90
CA CYS A 28 2.18 5.77 7.20
C CYS A 28 0.88 5.68 6.39
N LEU A 29 0.93 5.26 5.12
CA LEU A 29 -0.26 5.04 4.29
C LEU A 29 -1.18 3.96 4.87
N LEU A 30 -0.60 2.89 5.43
CA LEU A 30 -1.37 1.83 6.06
C LEU A 30 -1.99 2.28 7.40
N LYS A 31 -1.23 3.05 8.18
CA LYS A 31 -1.68 3.58 9.48
C LYS A 31 -2.76 4.64 9.33
N ASN A 32 -2.68 5.47 8.29
CA ASN A 32 -3.59 6.58 8.05
C ASN A 32 -4.20 6.46 6.64
N PRO A 33 -5.08 5.47 6.42
CA PRO A 33 -5.65 5.25 5.09
C PRO A 33 -6.56 6.42 4.69
N GLU A 34 -6.45 6.86 3.45
CA GLU A 34 -7.41 7.80 2.88
C GLU A 34 -8.74 7.11 2.55
N SER A 35 -9.84 7.86 2.66
CA SER A 35 -11.14 7.38 2.20
C SER A 35 -11.17 7.36 0.69
N LEU A 36 -11.32 6.17 0.11
CA LEU A 36 -11.49 6.01 -1.33
C LEU A 36 -12.94 6.17 -1.74
N THR A 37 -13.17 6.84 -2.87
CA THR A 37 -14.51 6.95 -3.45
C THR A 37 -15.00 5.58 -3.92
N ARG A 38 -16.33 5.41 -3.98
CA ARG A 38 -16.95 4.19 -4.52
C ARG A 38 -16.46 3.87 -5.93
N GLU A 39 -16.26 4.89 -6.76
CA GLU A 39 -15.73 4.74 -8.11
C GLU A 39 -14.34 4.08 -8.10
N ILE A 40 -13.42 4.56 -7.26
CA ILE A 40 -12.07 3.98 -7.16
C ILE A 40 -12.16 2.53 -6.68
N ILE A 41 -12.99 2.24 -5.68
CA ILE A 41 -13.19 0.88 -5.15
C ILE A 41 -13.70 -0.07 -6.26
N THR A 42 -14.71 0.34 -7.03
CA THR A 42 -15.23 -0.46 -8.15
C THR A 42 -14.16 -0.70 -9.21
N ARG A 43 -13.32 0.30 -9.51
CA ARG A 43 -12.24 0.17 -10.49
C ARG A 43 -11.13 -0.78 -10.02
N LEU A 44 -10.78 -0.75 -8.73
CA LEU A 44 -9.82 -1.69 -8.14
C LEU A 44 -10.36 -3.14 -8.21
N ALA A 45 -11.61 -3.34 -7.82
CA ALA A 45 -12.27 -4.65 -7.90
C ALA A 45 -12.33 -5.17 -9.35
N GLY A 46 -12.64 -4.31 -10.31
CA GLY A 46 -12.64 -4.65 -11.74
C GLY A 46 -11.26 -5.01 -12.31
N GLN A 47 -10.17 -4.66 -11.62
CA GLN A 47 -8.79 -5.04 -11.96
C GLN A 47 -8.27 -6.19 -11.07
N SER A 48 -9.13 -6.79 -10.24
CA SER A 48 -8.75 -7.81 -9.27
C SER A 48 -7.62 -7.34 -8.32
N ILE A 49 -7.63 -6.05 -7.97
CA ILE A 49 -6.71 -5.46 -7.00
C ILE A 49 -7.41 -5.39 -5.64
N GLU A 50 -6.86 -6.12 -4.67
CA GLU A 50 -7.25 -6.05 -3.27
C GLU A 50 -6.26 -5.15 -2.50
N LEU A 51 -6.79 -4.20 -1.74
CA LEU A 51 -5.96 -3.29 -0.94
C LEU A 51 -5.77 -3.85 0.46
N LEU A 52 -4.51 -3.83 0.91
CA LEU A 52 -4.16 -4.17 2.28
C LEU A 52 -4.70 -3.12 3.25
N THR A 53 -5.15 -3.60 4.40
CA THR A 53 -5.73 -2.80 5.48
C THR A 53 -4.85 -2.90 6.73
N GLN A 54 -5.24 -2.21 7.80
CA GLN A 54 -4.53 -2.30 9.08
C GLN A 54 -4.49 -3.73 9.65
N ILE A 55 -5.44 -4.60 9.29
CA ILE A 55 -5.45 -6.01 9.67
C ILE A 55 -4.23 -6.74 9.11
N ASP A 56 -3.76 -6.33 7.94
CA ASP A 56 -2.63 -6.92 7.21
C ASP A 56 -1.28 -6.32 7.61
N SER A 57 -1.24 -5.54 8.70
CA SER A 57 -0.06 -4.77 9.12
C SER A 57 1.17 -5.62 9.37
N GLU A 58 1.02 -6.81 9.95
CA GLU A 58 2.15 -7.73 10.14
C GLU A 58 2.76 -8.17 8.80
N GLU A 59 1.93 -8.54 7.83
CA GLU A 59 2.40 -8.95 6.49
C GLU A 59 3.12 -7.80 5.77
N VAL A 60 2.58 -6.59 5.85
CA VAL A 60 3.21 -5.40 5.29
C VAL A 60 4.58 -5.14 5.93
N LEU A 61 4.67 -5.24 7.26
CA LEU A 61 5.91 -4.99 7.98
C LEU A 61 6.97 -6.06 7.71
N VAL A 62 6.57 -7.34 7.64
CA VAL A 62 7.46 -8.43 7.23
C VAL A 62 7.95 -8.22 5.80
N SER A 63 7.09 -7.75 4.90
CA SER A 63 7.46 -7.46 3.51
C SER A 63 8.44 -6.30 3.36
N LEU A 64 8.37 -5.31 4.25
CA LEU A 64 9.25 -4.12 4.22
C LEU A 64 10.58 -4.32 4.96
N TYR A 65 10.56 -5.04 6.09
CA TYR A 65 11.68 -5.10 7.02
C TYR A 65 12.18 -6.53 7.30
N GLY A 66 11.54 -7.54 6.72
CA GLY A 66 11.77 -8.95 7.04
C GLY A 66 11.21 -9.34 8.42
N TYR A 67 11.55 -10.55 8.89
CA TYR A 67 11.06 -11.08 10.16
C TYR A 67 11.56 -10.31 11.41
N ASP A 68 12.56 -9.44 11.26
CA ASP A 68 13.06 -8.57 12.35
C ASP A 68 12.35 -7.19 12.37
N TYR A 69 11.17 -7.09 11.74
CA TYR A 69 10.40 -5.84 11.59
C TYR A 69 10.11 -5.12 12.91
N ARG A 70 10.04 -5.85 14.03
CA ARG A 70 9.74 -5.30 15.35
C ARG A 70 10.75 -4.24 15.80
N ARG A 71 12.01 -4.30 15.31
CA ARG A 71 13.04 -3.29 15.61
C ARG A 71 12.78 -1.94 14.94
N TYR A 72 11.88 -1.91 13.96
CA TYR A 72 11.53 -0.74 13.17
C TYR A 72 10.17 -0.12 13.59
N GLN A 73 9.47 -0.71 14.56
CA GLN A 73 8.18 -0.21 15.09
C GLN A 73 8.34 0.84 16.21
N LYS A 74 9.31 1.75 16.10
CA LYS A 74 9.50 2.84 17.08
C LYS A 74 8.40 3.88 17.01
#